data_AF-A0A350IJF0-F1
#
_entry.id   AF-A0A350IJF0-F1
#
_cell.length_a   1.000
_cell.length_b   1.000
_cell.length_c   1.000
_cell.angle_alpha   90.00
_cell.angle_beta   90.00
_cell.angle_gamma   90.00
#
_symmetry.space_group_name_H-M   'P 1'
#
loop_
_entity.id
_entity.type
_entity.pdbx_description
1 polymer ?
#
loop_
_entity_poly.entity_id
_entity_poly.type
_entity_poly.pdbx_seq_one_letter_code
_entity_poly.pdbx_strand_id
1 'polypeptide(L)'
;MEHIAEQLAFRALELMRKQIDEGIDNDGKRYKYSERTFYLPYSKRLLAKLGKNEEGKLYKIIHGKTGKLGILILGGYKAYKQKLAASIDFLIWSGEMLNALTIQIINKDSAKIAFNNKEAAERAYFLNVSGVGKSRKLWKFFGLTKDNMKIIDNEAKKYSDIFVQQNISMR
;
A
#
# COMPACT_ATOMS: atom_id res chain seq x y z
N MET A 1 18.34 -27.03 -9.11
CA MET A 1 18.81 -26.10 -8.05
C MET A 1 17.72 -25.08 -7.86
N GLU A 2 17.01 -25.10 -6.73
CA GLU A 2 16.12 -23.99 -6.37
C GLU A 2 16.95 -22.70 -6.34
N HIS A 3 16.45 -21.65 -6.97
CA HIS A 3 17.14 -20.37 -7.03
C HIS A 3 17.06 -19.71 -5.64
N ILE A 4 18.17 -19.62 -4.92
CA ILE A 4 18.24 -18.95 -3.60
C ILE A 4 17.66 -17.53 -3.68
N ALA A 5 17.93 -16.83 -4.77
CA ALA A 5 17.35 -15.50 -5.05
C ALA A 5 15.82 -15.52 -5.13
N GLU A 6 15.23 -16.60 -5.65
CA GLU A 6 13.78 -16.78 -5.71
C GLU A 6 13.21 -17.02 -4.32
N GLN A 7 13.83 -17.87 -3.49
CA GLN A 7 13.40 -18.10 -2.10
C GLN A 7 13.45 -16.81 -1.27
N LEU A 8 14.54 -16.04 -1.37
CA LEU A 8 14.66 -14.75 -0.68
C LEU A 8 13.63 -13.73 -1.19
N ALA A 9 13.31 -13.74 -2.48
CA ALA A 9 12.28 -12.86 -3.04
C ALA A 9 10.86 -13.25 -2.59
N PHE A 10 10.56 -14.55 -2.50
CA PHE A 10 9.30 -15.03 -1.91
C PHE A 10 9.19 -14.58 -0.46
N ARG A 11 10.27 -14.74 0.31
CA ARG A 11 10.30 -14.29 1.69
C ARG A 11 10.09 -12.78 1.82
N ALA A 12 10.76 -11.99 0.98
CA ALA A 12 10.60 -10.55 0.97
C ALA A 12 9.16 -10.15 0.64
N LEU A 13 8.52 -10.84 -0.31
CA LEU A 13 7.11 -10.60 -0.65
C LEU A 13 6.17 -10.93 0.51
N GLU A 14 6.42 -12.02 1.26
CA GLU A 14 5.65 -12.35 2.47
C GLU A 14 5.79 -11.28 3.56
N LEU A 15 7.02 -10.80 3.80
CA LEU A 15 7.26 -9.74 4.78
C LEU A 15 6.59 -8.42 4.38
N MET A 16 6.63 -8.07 3.10
CA MET A 16 5.89 -6.92 2.57
C MET A 16 4.39 -7.07 2.80
N ARG A 17 3.83 -8.25 2.56
CA ARG A 17 2.41 -8.52 2.80
C ARG A 17 2.04 -8.32 4.27
N LYS A 18 2.84 -8.86 5.19
CA LYS A 18 2.61 -8.68 6.64
C LYS A 18 2.65 -7.22 7.07
N GLN A 19 3.61 -6.43 6.57
CA GLN A 19 3.67 -4.99 6.84
C GLN A 19 2.40 -4.25 6.36
N ILE A 20 1.91 -4.61 5.19
CA ILE A 20 0.71 -4.01 4.61
C ILE A 20 -0.52 -4.38 5.45
N ASP A 21 -0.62 -5.63 5.88
CA ASP A 21 -1.69 -6.12 6.75
C ASP A 21 -1.64 -5.42 8.14
N GLU A 22 -0.45 -5.14 8.67
CA GLU A 22 -0.25 -4.33 9.88
C GLU A 22 -0.51 -2.83 9.67
N GLY A 23 -0.67 -2.41 8.41
CA GLY A 23 -0.93 -1.03 8.02
C GLY A 23 0.26 -0.11 8.20
N ILE A 24 1.49 -0.61 8.04
CA ILE A 24 2.73 0.18 8.09
C ILE A 24 3.39 0.33 6.71
N ASP A 25 4.09 1.44 6.53
CA ASP A 25 4.90 1.73 5.35
C ASP A 25 6.35 1.23 5.51
N ASN A 26 7.15 1.34 4.44
CA ASN A 26 8.55 0.93 4.44
C ASN A 26 9.46 1.78 5.37
N ASP A 27 8.98 2.93 5.86
CA ASP A 27 9.65 3.71 6.90
C ASP A 27 9.23 3.25 8.32
N GLY A 28 8.35 2.26 8.43
CA GLY A 28 7.77 1.76 9.70
C GLY A 28 6.63 2.63 10.24
N LYS A 29 6.10 3.57 9.45
CA LYS A 29 5.04 4.49 9.87
C LYS A 29 3.68 3.91 9.51
N ARG A 30 2.72 4.02 10.43
CA ARG A 30 1.34 3.62 10.15
C ARG A 30 0.69 4.49 9.08
N TYR A 31 0.00 3.87 8.14
CA TYR A 31 -0.89 4.58 7.23
C TYR A 31 -1.97 5.32 8.01
N LYS A 32 -2.27 6.53 7.58
CA LYS A 32 -3.34 7.35 8.16
C LYS A 32 -4.08 8.04 7.04
N TYR A 33 -5.41 7.96 7.03
CA TYR A 33 -6.22 8.79 6.15
C TYR A 33 -6.17 10.25 6.62
N SER A 34 -6.42 11.18 5.70
CA SER A 34 -6.51 12.59 6.06
C SER A 34 -7.75 12.82 6.93
N GLU A 35 -7.58 13.55 8.02
CA GLU A 35 -8.67 14.06 8.87
C GLU A 35 -9.05 15.50 8.51
N ARG A 36 -8.31 16.11 7.57
CA ARG A 36 -8.59 17.47 7.10
C ARG A 36 -9.85 17.50 6.25
N THR A 37 -10.69 18.48 6.51
CA THR A 37 -11.89 18.77 5.72
C THR A 37 -11.55 18.89 4.24
N PHE A 38 -12.39 18.32 3.38
CA PHE A 38 -12.21 18.41 1.93
C PHE A 38 -13.54 18.59 1.20
N TYR A 39 -13.44 19.10 -0.02
CA TYR A 39 -14.56 19.39 -0.91
C TYR A 39 -14.80 18.25 -1.89
N LEU A 40 -16.08 17.91 -2.10
CA LEU A 40 -16.56 17.06 -3.17
C LEU A 40 -17.63 17.80 -3.98
N PRO A 41 -17.69 17.60 -5.31
CA PRO A 41 -18.84 18.02 -6.11
C PRO A 41 -20.13 17.38 -5.57
N TYR A 42 -21.22 18.14 -5.59
CA TYR A 42 -22.51 17.60 -5.17
C TYR A 42 -22.94 16.42 -6.04
N SER A 43 -23.43 15.36 -5.40
CA SER A 43 -23.99 14.20 -6.06
C SER A 43 -25.12 13.62 -5.22
N LYS A 44 -26.31 13.46 -5.82
CA LYS A 44 -27.47 12.85 -5.14
C LYS A 44 -27.16 11.43 -4.66
N ARG A 45 -26.44 10.66 -5.47
CA ARG A 45 -26.00 9.29 -5.13
C ARG A 45 -25.06 9.29 -3.92
N LEU A 46 -24.15 10.27 -3.86
CA LEU A 46 -23.24 10.40 -2.73
C LEU A 46 -23.98 10.75 -1.45
N LEU A 47 -24.89 11.71 -1.52
CA LEU A 47 -25.72 12.14 -0.41
C LEU A 47 -26.59 11.01 0.16
N ALA A 48 -27.16 10.17 -0.71
CA ALA A 48 -27.90 8.99 -0.29
C ALA A 48 -27.04 8.02 0.53
N LYS A 49 -25.76 7.82 0.16
CA LYS A 49 -24.83 6.98 0.90
C LYS A 49 -24.35 7.60 2.21
N LEU A 50 -24.17 8.92 2.25
CA LEU A 50 -23.80 9.63 3.47
C LEU A 50 -24.95 9.67 4.47
N GLY A 51 -26.19 9.68 4.01
CA GLY A 51 -27.39 9.77 4.85
C GLY A 51 -27.71 11.22 5.24
N LYS A 52 -28.98 11.59 5.18
CA LYS A 52 -29.43 12.96 5.48
C LYS A 52 -29.15 13.37 6.94
N ASN A 53 -29.25 12.41 7.87
CA ASN A 53 -29.08 12.64 9.31
C ASN A 53 -27.63 12.96 9.72
N GLU A 54 -26.68 12.80 8.81
CA GLU A 54 -25.27 13.11 9.04
C GLU A 54 -24.89 14.54 8.61
N GLU A 55 -25.82 15.31 8.04
CA GLU A 55 -25.59 16.72 7.73
C GLU A 55 -25.34 17.53 9.01
N GLY A 56 -24.33 18.41 8.97
CA GLY A 56 -23.83 19.14 10.13
C GLY A 56 -22.84 18.35 11.00
N LYS A 57 -22.84 17.01 10.93
CA LYS A 57 -21.94 16.13 11.69
C LYS A 57 -20.78 15.63 10.83
N LEU A 58 -21.08 14.90 9.75
CA LEU A 58 -20.10 14.32 8.83
C LEU A 58 -19.83 15.24 7.64
N TYR A 59 -20.86 15.91 7.14
CA TYR A 59 -20.76 16.78 5.97
C TYR A 59 -21.62 18.04 6.08
N LYS A 60 -21.35 19.03 5.23
CA LYS A 60 -22.20 20.20 4.98
C LYS A 60 -22.38 20.41 3.49
N ILE A 61 -23.60 20.71 3.06
CA ILE A 61 -23.83 21.17 1.68
C ILE A 61 -23.45 22.65 1.61
N ILE A 62 -22.70 23.03 0.59
CA ILE A 62 -22.30 24.41 0.34
C ILE A 62 -22.59 24.82 -1.10
N HIS A 63 -22.77 26.12 -1.30
CA HIS A 63 -22.77 26.71 -2.64
C HIS A 63 -21.36 27.20 -2.95
N GLY A 64 -20.77 26.67 -4.02
CA GLY A 64 -19.51 27.19 -4.54
C GLY A 64 -19.69 28.59 -5.13
N LYS A 65 -18.58 29.30 -5.34
CA LYS A 65 -18.57 30.66 -5.92
C LYS A 65 -19.25 30.76 -7.29
N THR A 66 -19.37 29.65 -8.01
CA THR A 66 -20.01 29.54 -9.33
C THR A 66 -21.50 29.16 -9.25
N GLY A 67 -22.12 29.19 -8.06
CA GLY A 67 -23.49 28.74 -7.82
C GLY A 67 -23.67 27.23 -7.81
N LYS A 68 -22.62 26.45 -8.13
CA LYS A 68 -22.67 24.98 -8.12
C LYS A 68 -22.67 24.45 -6.68
N LEU A 69 -23.54 23.49 -6.41
CA LEU A 69 -23.58 22.78 -5.14
C LEU A 69 -22.33 21.92 -4.94
N GLY A 70 -21.85 21.89 -3.70
CA GLY A 70 -20.77 21.04 -3.25
C GLY A 70 -21.05 20.48 -1.86
N ILE A 71 -20.22 19.52 -1.47
CA ILE A 71 -20.29 18.85 -0.18
C ILE A 71 -18.93 19.00 0.49
N LEU A 72 -18.90 19.62 1.67
CA LEU A 72 -17.72 19.64 2.54
C LEU A 72 -17.81 18.47 3.50
N ILE A 73 -16.80 17.60 3.51
CA ILE A 73 -16.68 16.52 4.50
C ILE A 73 -15.87 17.04 5.68
N LEU A 74 -16.46 17.12 6.87
CA LEU A 74 -15.87 17.80 8.03
C LEU A 74 -14.73 17.00 8.66
N GLY A 75 -14.90 15.69 8.89
CA GLY A 75 -13.89 14.79 9.49
C GLY A 75 -12.86 14.22 8.50
N GLY A 76 -12.74 14.84 7.33
CA GLY A 76 -11.82 14.44 6.27
C GLY A 76 -12.10 13.08 5.64
N TYR A 77 -11.12 12.58 4.88
CA TYR A 77 -11.23 11.35 4.12
C TYR A 77 -11.38 10.11 5.02
N LYS A 78 -10.86 10.15 6.24
CA LYS A 78 -11.03 9.09 7.25
C LYS A 78 -12.51 8.90 7.61
N ALA A 79 -13.18 9.95 8.05
CA ALA A 79 -14.60 9.90 8.44
C ALA A 79 -15.49 9.53 7.24
N TYR A 80 -15.17 10.06 6.06
CA TYR A 80 -15.83 9.68 4.80
C TYR A 80 -15.74 8.17 4.53
N LYS A 81 -14.54 7.59 4.59
CA LYS A 81 -14.33 6.16 4.35
C LYS A 81 -15.00 5.28 5.40
N GLN A 82 -14.92 5.66 6.68
CA GLN A 82 -15.61 4.99 7.78
C GLN A 82 -17.12 4.92 7.57
N LYS A 83 -17.73 5.95 7.00
CA LYS A 83 -19.17 5.93 6.70
C LYS A 83 -19.51 5.02 5.52
N LEU A 84 -18.65 4.98 4.50
CA LEU A 84 -18.93 4.27 3.25
C LEU A 84 -18.49 2.81 3.22
N ALA A 85 -17.54 2.41 4.06
CA ALA A 85 -16.99 1.07 4.11
C ALA A 85 -16.96 0.57 5.56
N ALA A 86 -17.31 -0.70 5.76
CA ALA A 86 -17.32 -1.33 7.08
C ALA A 86 -15.90 -1.54 7.66
N SER A 87 -14.89 -1.62 6.80
CA SER A 87 -13.48 -1.66 7.20
C SER A 87 -12.76 -0.36 6.83
N ILE A 88 -11.89 0.10 7.73
CA ILE A 88 -11.02 1.27 7.61
C ILE A 88 -9.65 0.87 7.02
N ASP A 89 -9.47 -0.40 6.66
CA ASP A 89 -8.18 -0.91 6.21
C ASP A 89 -7.66 -0.09 5.02
N PHE A 90 -6.48 0.47 5.25
CA PHE A 90 -5.89 1.49 4.41
C PHE A 90 -5.56 0.93 3.01
N LEU A 91 -5.10 -0.31 2.99
CA LEU A 91 -4.81 -1.15 1.82
C LEU A 91 -5.51 -2.49 2.07
N ILE A 92 -6.55 -2.80 1.30
CA ILE A 92 -7.13 -4.14 1.35
C ILE A 92 -6.29 -4.99 0.39
N TRP A 93 -5.66 -6.05 0.90
CA TRP A 93 -4.82 -6.98 0.11
C TRP A 93 -5.55 -7.60 -1.09
N SER A 94 -6.89 -7.69 -1.02
CA SER A 94 -7.73 -8.13 -2.13
C SER A 94 -7.81 -7.13 -3.30
N GLY A 95 -7.12 -5.99 -3.21
CA GLY A 95 -7.00 -5.05 -4.32
C GLY A 95 -6.20 -5.66 -5.46
N GLU A 96 -6.72 -5.54 -6.67
CA GLU A 96 -6.11 -5.94 -7.95
C GLU A 96 -4.60 -5.63 -8.03
N MET A 97 -4.16 -4.52 -7.44
CA MET A 97 -2.76 -4.09 -7.42
C MET A 97 -1.85 -5.01 -6.59
N LEU A 98 -2.28 -5.48 -5.41
CA LEU A 98 -1.45 -6.33 -4.57
C LEU A 98 -1.45 -7.78 -5.06
N ASN A 99 -2.56 -8.23 -5.63
CA ASN A 99 -2.63 -9.50 -6.37
C ASN A 99 -1.75 -9.52 -7.64
N ALA A 100 -1.44 -8.34 -8.18
CA ALA A 100 -0.56 -8.21 -9.33
C ALA A 100 0.94 -8.26 -8.96
N LEU A 101 1.30 -8.28 -7.66
CA LEU A 101 2.68 -8.44 -7.24
C LEU A 101 3.22 -9.81 -7.65
N THR A 102 4.40 -9.81 -8.27
CA THR A 102 5.05 -11.00 -8.78
C THR A 102 6.55 -10.90 -8.60
N ILE A 103 7.23 -12.04 -8.65
CA ILE A 103 8.68 -12.14 -8.58
C ILE A 103 9.19 -12.32 -10.01
N GLN A 104 10.14 -11.47 -10.41
CA GLN A 104 10.85 -11.61 -11.68
C GLN A 104 12.30 -11.98 -11.36
N ILE A 105 12.66 -13.21 -11.69
CA ILE A 105 14.04 -13.68 -11.62
C ILE A 105 14.80 -13.03 -12.77
N ILE A 106 15.86 -12.29 -12.45
CA ILE A 106 16.73 -11.69 -13.47
C ILE A 106 17.83 -12.70 -13.77
N ASN A 107 18.58 -13.10 -12.74
CA ASN A 107 19.67 -14.07 -12.82
C ASN A 107 19.59 -15.04 -11.64
N LYS A 108 20.52 -16.02 -11.57
CA LYS A 108 20.62 -16.97 -10.45
C LYS A 108 20.72 -16.30 -9.07
N ASP A 109 21.37 -15.14 -9.02
CA ASP A 109 21.68 -14.41 -7.79
C ASP A 109 20.88 -13.11 -7.64
N SER A 110 19.93 -12.84 -8.54
CA SER A 110 19.11 -11.62 -8.47
C SER A 110 17.68 -11.86 -8.90
N ALA A 111 16.77 -11.42 -8.04
CA ALA A 111 15.35 -11.38 -8.29
C ALA A 111 14.83 -9.99 -7.90
N LYS A 112 13.76 -9.55 -8.55
CA LYS A 112 13.07 -8.31 -8.21
C LYS A 112 11.59 -8.60 -7.98
N ILE A 113 11.00 -7.89 -7.03
CA ILE A 113 9.55 -7.82 -6.90
C ILE A 113 9.04 -6.80 -7.90
N ALA A 114 8.02 -7.16 -8.67
CA ALA A 114 7.46 -6.35 -9.75
C ALA A 114 5.93 -6.53 -9.80
N PHE A 115 5.28 -5.90 -10.77
CA PHE A 115 3.86 -6.10 -11.07
C PHE A 115 3.71 -6.84 -12.40
N ASN A 116 2.76 -7.77 -12.46
CA ASN A 116 2.47 -8.55 -13.67
C ASN A 116 1.65 -7.80 -14.72
N ASN A 117 1.11 -6.62 -14.37
CA ASN A 117 0.38 -5.77 -15.29
C ASN A 117 0.78 -4.30 -15.13
N LYS A 118 0.68 -3.56 -16.24
CA LYS A 118 1.12 -2.17 -16.35
C LYS A 118 0.29 -1.24 -15.47
N GLU A 119 -1.02 -1.45 -15.40
CA GLU A 119 -1.92 -0.57 -14.65
C GLU A 119 -1.64 -0.60 -13.14
N ALA A 120 -1.41 -1.78 -12.57
CA ALA A 120 -1.00 -1.95 -11.18
C ALA A 120 0.37 -1.32 -10.92
N ALA A 121 1.32 -1.48 -11.85
CA ALA A 121 2.64 -0.85 -11.76
C ALA A 121 2.54 0.68 -11.72
N GLU A 122 1.70 1.27 -12.59
CA GLU A 122 1.46 2.71 -12.63
C GLU A 122 0.79 3.21 -11.35
N ARG A 123 -0.26 2.52 -10.88
CA ARG A 123 -0.92 2.84 -9.59
C ARG A 123 0.09 2.78 -8.45
N ALA A 124 0.94 1.76 -8.41
CA ALA A 124 1.99 1.62 -7.40
C ALA A 124 3.02 2.75 -7.46
N TYR A 125 3.43 3.18 -8.67
CA TYR A 125 4.32 4.32 -8.84
C TYR A 125 3.72 5.61 -8.26
N PHE A 126 2.46 5.90 -8.56
CA PHE A 126 1.80 7.09 -8.00
C PHE A 126 1.65 7.02 -6.48
N LEU A 127 1.36 5.85 -5.92
CA LEU A 127 1.23 5.68 -4.48
C LEU A 127 2.59 5.76 -3.76
N ASN A 128 3.64 5.17 -4.30
CA ASN A 128 4.93 5.06 -3.62
C ASN A 128 5.90 6.21 -3.89
N VAL A 129 5.84 6.82 -5.07
CA VAL A 129 6.88 7.73 -5.57
C VAL A 129 6.33 9.13 -5.86
N SER A 130 5.33 9.24 -6.74
CA SER A 130 4.87 10.55 -7.25
C SER A 130 3.88 11.25 -6.29
N GLY A 131 3.13 10.47 -5.53
CA GLY A 131 2.07 10.93 -4.65
C GLY A 131 0.72 11.06 -5.36
N VAL A 132 -0.36 10.78 -4.64
CA VAL A 132 -1.72 10.81 -5.20
C VAL A 132 -2.49 12.05 -4.72
N GLY A 133 -3.28 12.62 -5.63
CA GLY A 133 -4.19 13.74 -5.36
C GLY A 133 -3.50 15.09 -5.17
N LYS A 134 -4.26 16.13 -4.84
CA LYS A 134 -3.75 17.51 -4.69
C LYS A 134 -2.62 17.63 -3.66
N SER A 135 -2.67 16.85 -2.59
CA SER A 135 -1.66 16.86 -1.53
C SER A 135 -0.45 15.96 -1.82
N ARG A 136 -0.41 15.27 -2.98
CA ARG A 136 0.63 14.31 -3.37
C ARG A 136 1.03 13.36 -2.23
N LYS A 137 0.04 12.77 -1.57
CA LYS A 137 0.31 11.92 -0.41
C LYS A 137 0.92 10.60 -0.88
N LEU A 138 2.04 10.22 -0.26
CA LEU A 138 2.70 8.95 -0.49
C LEU A 138 2.21 7.87 0.48
N TRP A 139 2.15 6.67 -0.05
CA TRP A 139 1.75 5.42 0.57
C TRP A 139 2.84 4.43 0.22
N LYS A 140 3.93 4.46 0.98
CA LYS A 140 5.18 3.74 0.67
C LYS A 140 5.09 2.26 1.03
N PHE A 141 4.14 1.56 0.43
CA PHE A 141 3.90 0.13 0.66
C PHE A 141 4.89 -0.77 -0.06
N PHE A 142 5.54 -0.27 -1.10
CA PHE A 142 6.46 -1.01 -1.95
C PHE A 142 7.88 -0.88 -1.39
N GLY A 143 8.22 -1.84 -0.53
CA GLY A 143 9.53 -1.94 0.12
C GLY A 143 9.44 -2.61 1.49
N LEU A 144 10.59 -3.04 2.00
CA LEU A 144 10.72 -3.57 3.35
C LEU A 144 11.12 -2.48 4.34
N THR A 145 10.65 -2.61 5.57
CA THR A 145 11.18 -1.85 6.70
C THR A 145 12.63 -2.24 6.95
N LYS A 146 13.37 -1.38 7.67
CA LYS A 146 14.75 -1.66 8.06
C LYS A 146 14.90 -2.97 8.82
N ASP A 147 13.93 -3.32 9.64
CA ASP A 147 14.00 -4.56 10.43
C ASP A 147 13.70 -5.79 9.57
N ASN A 148 12.76 -5.70 8.62
CA ASN A 148 12.53 -6.79 7.68
C ASN A 148 13.67 -6.96 6.67
N MET A 149 14.38 -5.88 6.29
CA MET A 149 15.61 -5.99 5.50
C MET A 149 16.68 -6.80 6.24
N LYS A 150 16.88 -6.57 7.55
CA LYS A 150 17.83 -7.37 8.35
C LYS A 150 17.46 -8.86 8.39
N ILE A 151 16.17 -9.20 8.39
CA ILE A 151 15.72 -10.60 8.33
C ILE A 151 16.18 -11.24 7.02
N ILE A 152 15.96 -10.56 5.89
CA ILE A 152 16.42 -11.03 4.57
C ILE A 152 17.95 -11.13 4.53
N ASP A 153 18.68 -10.15 5.05
CA ASP A 153 20.15 -10.18 5.09
C ASP A 153 20.68 -11.36 5.92
N ASN A 154 20.04 -11.65 7.05
CA ASN A 154 20.40 -12.78 7.90
C ASN A 154 20.07 -14.12 7.25
N GLU A 155 18.94 -14.21 6.53
CA GLU A 155 18.60 -15.41 5.76
C GLU A 155 19.58 -15.62 4.61
N ALA A 156 19.94 -14.56 3.87
CA ALA A 156 20.93 -14.61 2.79
C ALA A 156 22.30 -15.12 3.27
N LYS A 157 22.76 -14.69 4.46
CA LYS A 157 24.00 -15.19 5.07
C LYS A 157 23.96 -16.69 5.37
N LYS A 158 22.83 -17.22 5.83
CA LYS A 158 22.69 -18.67 6.07
C LYS A 158 22.89 -19.46 4.78
N TYR A 159 22.37 -18.97 3.66
CA TYR A 159 22.56 -19.62 2.37
C TYR A 159 24.02 -19.56 1.90
N SER A 160 24.74 -18.45 2.14
CA SER A 160 26.18 -18.41 1.86
C SER A 160 26.96 -19.38 2.74
N ASP A 161 26.62 -19.50 4.02
CA ASP A 161 27.28 -20.41 4.94
C ASP A 161 27.01 -21.89 4.58
N ILE A 162 25.78 -22.23 4.18
CA ILE A 162 25.41 -23.55 3.67
C ILE A 162 26.21 -23.88 2.40
N PHE A 163 26.34 -22.93 1.47
CA PHE A 163 27.14 -23.13 0.26
C PHE A 163 28.62 -23.33 0.60
N VAL A 164 29.15 -22.59 1.56
CA VAL A 164 30.52 -22.77 2.07
C VAL A 164 30.67 -24.16 2.71
N GLN A 165 29.73 -24.61 3.55
CA GLN A 165 29.77 -25.96 4.15
C GLN A 165 29.68 -27.09 3.12
N GLN A 166 28.80 -26.96 2.11
CA GLN A 166 28.69 -27.95 1.03
C GLN A 166 29.97 -28.02 0.18
N ASN A 167 30.69 -26.90 0.02
CA ASN A 167 31.96 -26.87 -0.70
C ASN A 167 33.18 -27.24 0.16
N ILE A 168 33.03 -27.35 1.49
CA ILE A 168 34.12 -27.68 2.41
C ILE A 168 34.24 -29.20 2.68
N SER A 169 33.35 -30.05 2.15
CA SER A 169 33.52 -31.51 2.28
C SER A 169 34.50 -32.07 1.23
N MET A 170 35.80 -31.91 1.49
CA MET A 170 36.83 -32.81 0.96
C MET A 170 37.60 -33.44 2.11
N ARG A 171 37.11 -34.62 2.53
CA ARG A 171 37.89 -35.84 2.77
C ARG A 171 36.94 -37.02 2.88
#